data_AF-A0A8S1IZN7-F1
#
_entry.id   AF-A0A8S1IZN7-F1
#
_cell.length_a   1.000
_cell.length_b   1.000
_cell.length_c   1.000
_cell.angle_alpha   90.00
_cell.angle_beta   90.00
_cell.angle_gamma   90.00
#
_symmetry.space_group_name_H-M   'P 1'
#
loop_
_entity.id
_entity.type
_entity.pdbx_description
1 polymer ?
#
loop_
_entity_poly.entity_id
_entity_poly.type
_entity_poly.pdbx_seq_one_letter_code
_entity_poly.pdbx_strand_id
1 'polypeptide(L)'
;AREVVDFSAGLTDVNKMLAEFWADGRDTTAPPGHWYRIALDAAVNEGLSVVDTVKVMFLVGSALNDAGVASWDAKRHYNFARPITMIQCGLGGETVDSWVGPYLGVGQVAASRWQPYQAATFVTPAFPGYVSGHSTFSAAASRALQLFFNNEEYRAPKCRLIREGQGLYERRIDVGEPGFVDGLTNVPNNGPRTPGYSPATDVVLCWERWEDAGLESGVSRFHGGIHIRADHDSGVVMGYQIADLAFQQSASHWGYK
;
A
#
# COMPACT_ATOMS: atom_id res chain seq x y z
N ALA A 1 15.40 5.39 8.39
CA ALA A 1 16.12 4.10 8.57
C ALA A 1 15.64 3.38 9.83
N ARG A 2 15.94 3.87 11.04
CA ARG A 2 15.51 3.21 12.30
C ARG A 2 14.00 3.00 12.39
N GLU A 3 13.20 4.02 12.08
CA GLU A 3 11.74 3.86 12.05
C GLU A 3 11.26 2.72 11.14
N VAL A 4 11.88 2.53 9.97
CA VAL A 4 11.51 1.43 9.04
C VAL A 4 11.89 0.08 9.63
N VAL A 5 13.03 0.00 10.33
CA VAL A 5 13.42 -1.18 11.10
C VAL A 5 12.40 -1.47 12.19
N ASP A 6 11.95 -0.45 12.94
CA ASP A 6 10.95 -0.61 14.00
C ASP A 6 9.62 -1.14 13.45
N PHE A 7 9.17 -0.64 12.29
CA PHE A 7 8.00 -1.19 11.60
C PHE A 7 8.20 -2.66 11.20
N SER A 8 9.39 -3.02 10.70
CA SER A 8 9.70 -4.40 10.32
C SER A 8 9.75 -5.33 11.53
N ALA A 9 10.29 -4.87 12.66
CA ALA A 9 10.30 -5.60 13.91
C ALA A 9 8.90 -5.81 14.51
N GLY A 10 7.95 -4.94 14.17
CA GLY A 10 6.56 -5.00 14.64
C GLY A 10 5.59 -5.70 13.69
N LEU A 11 6.06 -6.37 12.63
CA LEU A 11 5.17 -6.97 11.62
C LEU A 11 4.28 -8.07 12.21
N THR A 12 2.97 -7.81 12.20
CA THR A 12 1.92 -8.78 12.46
C THR A 12 1.31 -9.29 11.15
N ASP A 13 0.49 -10.35 11.23
CA ASP A 13 -0.29 -10.83 10.09
C ASP A 13 -1.14 -9.71 9.47
N VAL A 14 -1.79 -8.88 10.28
CA VAL A 14 -2.56 -7.74 9.78
C VAL A 14 -1.67 -6.76 9.02
N ASN A 15 -0.50 -6.40 9.54
CA ASN A 15 0.40 -5.46 8.85
C ASN A 15 0.96 -6.03 7.55
N LYS A 16 1.24 -7.34 7.52
CA LYS A 16 1.65 -8.06 6.30
C LYS A 16 0.54 -8.03 5.26
N MET A 17 -0.69 -8.36 5.66
CA MET A 17 -1.86 -8.35 4.77
C MET A 17 -2.16 -6.95 4.23
N LEU A 18 -2.00 -5.91 5.05
CA LEU A 18 -2.07 -4.51 4.62
C LEU A 18 -0.99 -4.19 3.58
N ALA A 19 0.25 -4.59 3.83
CA ALA A 19 1.35 -4.37 2.92
C ALA A 19 1.13 -5.05 1.56
N GLU A 20 0.59 -6.27 1.57
CA GLU A 20 0.30 -7.04 0.37
C GLU A 20 -0.91 -6.50 -0.39
N PHE A 21 -2.01 -6.19 0.30
CA PHE A 21 -3.25 -5.68 -0.30
C PHE A 21 -3.03 -4.39 -1.09
N TRP A 22 -2.27 -3.45 -0.50
CA TRP A 22 -1.95 -2.16 -1.12
C TRP A 22 -0.69 -2.17 -1.99
N ALA A 23 0.02 -3.31 -2.11
CA ALA A 23 1.26 -3.34 -2.90
C ALA A 23 1.03 -3.10 -4.39
N ASP A 24 -0.04 -3.68 -4.94
CA ASP A 24 -0.38 -3.67 -6.36
C ASP A 24 0.85 -3.97 -7.25
N GLY A 25 1.28 -5.24 -7.22
CA GLY A 25 2.47 -5.76 -7.90
C GLY A 25 2.42 -5.69 -9.44
N ARG A 26 3.48 -6.18 -10.09
CA ARG A 26 3.73 -6.07 -11.55
C ARG A 26 2.54 -6.50 -12.44
N ASP A 27 1.79 -7.51 -12.01
CA ASP A 27 0.70 -8.10 -12.81
C ASP A 27 -0.69 -7.62 -12.37
N THR A 28 -0.75 -6.47 -11.70
CA THR A 28 -1.99 -5.84 -11.23
C THR A 28 -2.27 -4.55 -12.00
N THR A 29 -3.39 -3.90 -11.69
CA THR A 29 -3.75 -2.59 -12.25
C THR A 29 -2.91 -1.43 -11.70
N ALA A 30 -1.89 -1.72 -10.88
CA ALA A 30 -1.12 -0.75 -10.11
C ALA A 30 -2.01 0.12 -9.18
N PRO A 31 -1.43 0.95 -8.30
CA PRO A 31 -2.24 1.76 -7.37
C PRO A 31 -3.30 2.63 -8.05
N PRO A 32 -3.02 3.33 -9.18
CA PRO A 32 -4.05 4.11 -9.85
C PRO A 32 -5.24 3.28 -10.30
N GLY A 33 -5.01 2.09 -10.87
CA GLY A 33 -6.09 1.23 -11.32
C GLY A 33 -6.87 0.56 -10.18
N HIS A 34 -6.22 0.32 -9.04
CA HIS A 34 -6.93 -0.09 -7.81
C HIS A 34 -7.95 0.97 -7.40
N TRP A 35 -7.56 2.25 -7.37
CA TRP A 35 -8.47 3.36 -7.06
C TRP A 35 -9.59 3.55 -8.09
N TYR A 36 -9.35 3.26 -9.37
CA TYR A 36 -10.42 3.20 -10.35
C TYR A 36 -11.45 2.11 -10.05
N ARG A 37 -11.00 0.94 -9.58
CA ARG A 37 -11.93 -0.13 -9.19
C ARG A 37 -12.75 0.27 -7.95
N ILE A 38 -12.12 0.89 -6.95
CA ILE A 38 -12.83 1.45 -5.79
C ILE A 38 -13.88 2.48 -6.23
N ALA A 39 -13.54 3.39 -7.14
CA ALA A 39 -14.46 4.39 -7.66
C ALA A 39 -15.65 3.75 -8.40
N LEU A 40 -15.41 2.70 -9.19
CA LEU A 40 -16.45 1.97 -9.89
C LEU A 40 -17.36 1.20 -8.91
N ASP A 41 -16.78 0.52 -7.94
CA ASP A 41 -17.53 -0.19 -6.91
C ASP A 41 -18.41 0.78 -6.10
N ALA A 42 -17.90 1.96 -5.79
CA ALA A 42 -18.67 3.03 -5.14
C ALA A 42 -19.81 3.53 -6.04
N ALA A 43 -19.55 3.75 -7.32
CA ALA A 43 -20.57 4.17 -8.28
C ALA A 43 -21.72 3.16 -8.38
N VAL A 44 -21.39 1.85 -8.39
CA VAL A 44 -22.37 0.76 -8.40
C VAL A 44 -23.13 0.70 -7.07
N ASN A 45 -22.43 0.77 -5.94
CA ASN A 45 -23.04 0.69 -4.61
C ASN A 45 -24.03 1.84 -4.35
N GLU A 46 -23.70 3.05 -4.81
CA GLU A 46 -24.56 4.23 -4.67
C GLU A 46 -25.60 4.36 -5.80
N GLY A 47 -25.65 3.41 -6.74
CA GLY A 47 -26.62 3.42 -7.84
C GLY A 47 -26.51 4.64 -8.76
N LEU A 48 -25.28 5.11 -9.01
CA LEU A 48 -25.04 6.27 -9.88
C LEU A 48 -25.54 6.03 -11.31
N SER A 49 -26.00 7.10 -11.95
CA SER A 49 -26.31 7.07 -13.38
C SER A 49 -25.03 6.83 -14.21
N VAL A 50 -25.18 6.42 -15.47
CA VAL A 50 -24.03 6.31 -16.39
C VAL A 50 -23.30 7.65 -16.51
N VAL A 51 -24.06 8.77 -16.54
CA VAL A 51 -23.49 10.11 -16.63
C VAL A 51 -22.66 10.44 -15.38
N ASP A 52 -23.18 10.16 -14.18
CA ASP A 52 -22.46 10.45 -12.95
C ASP A 52 -21.29 9.49 -12.72
N THR A 53 -21.40 8.25 -13.19
CA THR A 53 -20.29 7.29 -13.25
C THR A 53 -19.17 7.82 -14.15
N VAL A 54 -19.49 8.38 -15.32
CA VAL A 54 -18.48 9.02 -16.18
C VAL A 54 -17.82 10.21 -15.47
N LYS A 55 -18.59 11.02 -14.74
CA LYS A 55 -18.03 12.15 -13.98
C LYS A 55 -17.06 11.70 -12.88
N VAL A 56 -17.44 10.75 -12.03
CA VAL A 56 -16.55 10.29 -10.94
C VAL A 56 -15.29 9.62 -11.48
N MET A 57 -15.42 8.82 -12.54
CA MET A 57 -14.28 8.17 -13.19
C MET A 57 -13.36 9.20 -13.86
N PHE A 58 -13.91 10.24 -14.49
CA PHE A 58 -13.13 11.33 -15.06
C PHE A 58 -12.33 12.08 -13.99
N LEU A 59 -12.98 12.48 -12.89
CA LEU A 59 -12.30 13.18 -11.80
C LEU A 59 -11.21 12.35 -11.14
N VAL A 60 -11.50 11.09 -10.79
CA VAL A 60 -10.50 10.18 -10.20
C VAL A 60 -9.34 9.99 -11.19
N GLY A 61 -9.64 9.83 -12.48
CA GLY A 61 -8.65 9.72 -13.53
C GLY A 61 -7.74 10.93 -13.67
N SER A 62 -8.31 12.13 -13.69
CA SER A 62 -7.56 13.38 -13.72
C SER A 62 -6.67 13.55 -12.48
N ALA A 63 -7.23 13.32 -11.29
CA ALA A 63 -6.48 13.42 -10.05
C ALA A 63 -5.31 12.42 -9.99
N LEU A 64 -5.54 11.16 -10.41
CA LEU A 64 -4.50 10.14 -10.47
C LEU A 64 -3.43 10.45 -11.52
N ASN A 65 -3.80 10.94 -12.70
CA ASN A 65 -2.84 11.33 -13.72
C ASN A 65 -1.90 12.43 -13.21
N ASP A 66 -2.47 13.48 -12.63
CA ASP A 66 -1.71 14.64 -12.15
C ASP A 66 -0.87 14.28 -10.91
N ALA A 67 -1.38 13.39 -10.04
CA ALA A 67 -0.61 12.79 -8.95
C ALA A 67 0.62 12.02 -9.48
N GLY A 68 0.47 11.33 -10.61
CA GLY A 68 1.56 10.64 -11.28
C GLY A 68 2.63 11.61 -11.80
N VAL A 69 2.20 12.65 -12.51
CA VAL A 69 3.11 13.69 -13.02
C VAL A 69 3.90 14.34 -11.88
N ALA A 70 3.21 14.84 -10.86
CA ALA A 70 3.84 15.52 -9.73
C ALA A 70 4.76 14.60 -8.93
N SER A 71 4.33 13.35 -8.68
CA SER A 71 5.16 12.38 -7.93
C SER A 71 6.43 12.01 -8.69
N TRP A 72 6.35 11.81 -10.01
CA TRP A 72 7.53 11.45 -10.80
C TRP A 72 8.47 12.62 -11.02
N ASP A 73 7.95 13.85 -11.14
CA ASP A 73 8.76 15.06 -11.17
C ASP A 73 9.58 15.20 -9.86
N ALA A 74 8.92 15.09 -8.70
CA ALA A 74 9.59 15.09 -7.41
C ALA A 74 10.64 13.96 -7.29
N LYS A 75 10.30 12.73 -7.71
CA LYS A 75 11.24 11.61 -7.72
C LYS A 75 12.50 11.89 -8.53
N ARG A 76 12.35 12.50 -9.70
CA ARG A 76 13.48 12.86 -10.56
C ARG A 76 14.28 14.02 -10.00
N HIS A 77 13.63 15.02 -9.42
CA HIS A 77 14.27 16.18 -8.85
C HIS A 77 15.11 15.83 -7.61
N TYR A 78 14.50 15.16 -6.63
CA TYR A 78 15.16 14.88 -5.35
C TYR A 78 16.05 13.63 -5.39
N ASN A 79 15.76 12.67 -6.27
CA ASN A 79 16.51 11.43 -6.46
C ASN A 79 16.89 10.73 -5.14
N PHE A 80 15.95 10.69 -4.19
CA PHE A 80 16.21 10.24 -2.83
C PHE A 80 16.33 8.71 -2.74
N ALA A 81 17.22 8.23 -1.85
CA ALA A 81 17.48 6.80 -1.68
C ALA A 81 16.26 6.03 -1.15
N ARG A 82 16.27 4.70 -1.29
CA ARG A 82 15.27 3.79 -0.69
C ARG A 82 15.71 3.33 0.70
N PRO A 83 14.78 2.91 1.58
CA PRO A 83 15.13 2.44 2.92
C PRO A 83 16.16 1.32 2.94
N ILE A 84 16.11 0.36 2.00
CA ILE A 84 17.09 -0.72 1.89
C ILE A 84 18.53 -0.18 1.79
N THR A 85 18.78 0.85 0.97
CA THR A 85 20.09 1.49 0.85
C THR A 85 20.45 2.24 2.13
N MET A 86 19.50 2.99 2.71
CA MET A 86 19.75 3.73 3.95
C MET A 86 20.10 2.81 5.13
N ILE A 87 19.45 1.66 5.23
CA ILE A 87 19.65 0.70 6.31
C ILE A 87 20.96 -0.07 6.08
N GLN A 88 21.15 -0.66 4.90
CA GLN A 88 22.35 -1.46 4.62
C GLN A 88 23.63 -0.62 4.65
N CYS A 89 23.61 0.61 4.13
CA CYS A 89 24.78 1.48 4.14
C CYS A 89 24.91 2.30 5.44
N GLY A 90 23.81 2.79 5.99
CA GLY A 90 23.83 3.70 7.15
C GLY A 90 23.88 2.98 8.50
N LEU A 91 23.31 1.78 8.61
CA LEU A 91 23.30 0.97 9.83
C LEU A 91 24.12 -0.32 9.67
N GLY A 92 24.85 -0.50 8.57
CA GLY A 92 25.41 -1.81 8.17
C GLY A 92 26.33 -2.52 9.17
N GLY A 93 26.89 -1.79 10.14
CA GLY A 93 27.69 -2.35 11.24
C GLY A 93 26.86 -2.81 12.45
N GLU A 94 25.54 -2.64 12.42
CA GLU A 94 24.62 -3.01 13.50
C GLU A 94 23.88 -4.32 13.20
N THR A 95 23.41 -4.96 14.26
CA THR A 95 22.36 -5.97 14.20
C THR A 95 21.06 -5.32 14.62
N VAL A 96 19.99 -5.57 13.86
CA VAL A 96 18.66 -5.00 14.09
C VAL A 96 17.62 -6.11 14.18
N ASP A 97 16.55 -5.89 14.96
CA ASP A 97 15.36 -6.74 14.88
C ASP A 97 14.56 -6.36 13.63
N SER A 98 14.13 -7.36 12.85
CA SER A 98 13.40 -7.18 11.59
C SER A 98 12.74 -8.48 11.17
N TRP A 99 11.83 -8.42 10.19
CA TRP A 99 11.50 -9.60 9.39
C TRP A 99 12.77 -10.22 8.81
N VAL A 100 12.98 -11.51 9.11
CA VAL A 100 14.21 -12.24 8.76
C VAL A 100 14.16 -12.76 7.32
N GLY A 101 12.96 -12.99 6.82
CA GLY A 101 12.70 -13.56 5.51
C GLY A 101 11.44 -14.40 5.52
N PRO A 102 11.03 -14.91 4.34
CA PRO A 102 9.76 -15.61 4.19
C PRO A 102 9.63 -16.77 5.17
N TYR A 103 8.50 -16.82 5.87
CA TYR A 103 8.13 -17.86 6.84
C TYR A 103 8.98 -17.92 8.10
N LEU A 104 9.98 -17.05 8.31
CA LEU A 104 10.90 -17.12 9.46
C LEU A 104 10.51 -16.19 10.61
N GLY A 105 9.52 -15.32 10.38
CA GLY A 105 9.09 -14.32 11.35
C GLY A 105 10.11 -13.19 11.55
N VAL A 106 10.03 -12.56 12.71
CA VAL A 106 10.87 -11.45 13.15
C VAL A 106 11.99 -11.94 14.06
N GLY A 107 13.19 -11.42 13.85
CA GLY A 107 14.39 -11.75 14.61
C GLY A 107 15.56 -10.85 14.27
N GLN A 108 16.74 -11.21 14.78
CA GLN A 108 17.96 -10.43 14.62
C GLN A 108 18.54 -10.64 13.21
N VAL A 109 18.77 -9.56 12.48
CA VAL A 109 19.45 -9.55 11.18
C VAL A 109 20.60 -8.56 11.19
N ALA A 110 21.69 -8.90 10.52
CA ALA A 110 22.73 -7.91 10.23
C ALA A 110 22.12 -6.84 9.31
N ALA A 111 22.19 -5.57 9.69
CA ALA A 111 21.58 -4.48 8.93
C ALA A 111 22.11 -4.39 7.50
N SER A 112 23.38 -4.77 7.27
CA SER A 112 24.00 -4.90 5.95
C SER A 112 23.34 -5.94 5.03
N ARG A 113 22.52 -6.84 5.58
CA ARG A 113 21.72 -7.84 4.85
C ARG A 113 20.21 -7.64 5.00
N TRP A 114 19.79 -6.53 5.61
CA TRP A 114 18.38 -6.24 5.84
C TRP A 114 17.62 -6.22 4.52
N GLN A 115 16.40 -6.78 4.53
CA GLN A 115 15.50 -6.78 3.39
C GLN A 115 14.12 -6.26 3.82
N PRO A 116 13.44 -5.49 2.96
CA PRO A 116 12.05 -5.11 3.18
C PRO A 116 11.11 -6.32 3.06
N TYR A 117 9.92 -6.24 3.66
CA TYR A 117 8.88 -7.24 3.50
C TYR A 117 8.28 -7.15 2.08
N GLN A 118 8.77 -8.02 1.20
CA GLN A 118 8.36 -8.10 -0.21
C GLN A 118 8.54 -9.53 -0.74
N ALA A 119 7.83 -9.90 -1.80
CA ALA A 119 8.08 -11.15 -2.51
C ALA A 119 9.52 -11.17 -3.05
N ALA A 120 10.17 -12.34 -3.02
CA ALA A 120 11.53 -12.51 -3.57
C ALA A 120 11.64 -12.10 -5.05
N THR A 121 10.55 -12.22 -5.81
CA THR A 121 10.45 -11.84 -7.24
C THR A 121 10.00 -10.39 -7.46
N PHE A 122 9.58 -9.70 -6.40
CA PHE A 122 9.12 -8.32 -6.44
C PHE A 122 10.06 -7.44 -5.60
N VAL A 123 11.21 -7.14 -6.21
CA VAL A 123 12.22 -6.28 -5.59
C VAL A 123 11.73 -4.84 -5.43
N THR A 124 12.35 -4.12 -4.50
CA THR A 124 12.06 -2.71 -4.20
C THR A 124 11.94 -1.92 -5.51
N PRO A 125 10.84 -1.18 -5.75
CA PRO A 125 10.58 -0.59 -7.05
C PRO A 125 11.73 0.30 -7.53
N ALA A 126 12.12 0.11 -8.80
CA ALA A 126 13.31 0.68 -9.42
C ALA A 126 13.16 2.17 -9.78
N PHE A 127 12.77 2.98 -8.80
CA PHE A 127 12.67 4.44 -8.88
C PHE A 127 12.90 5.08 -7.51
N PRO A 128 13.30 6.37 -7.45
CA PRO A 128 13.62 7.08 -6.21
C PRO A 128 12.52 7.04 -5.15
N GLY A 129 12.93 7.15 -3.88
CA GLY A 129 12.04 7.05 -2.71
C GLY A 129 11.06 8.22 -2.60
N TYR A 130 11.55 9.44 -2.59
CA TYR A 130 10.74 10.63 -2.31
C TYR A 130 10.08 11.21 -3.58
N VAL A 131 8.78 11.53 -3.61
CA VAL A 131 7.73 11.21 -2.61
C VAL A 131 7.15 9.82 -2.85
N SER A 132 6.38 9.29 -1.91
CA SER A 132 5.68 8.00 -2.09
C SER A 132 4.56 8.12 -3.12
N GLY A 133 4.71 7.43 -4.26
CA GLY A 133 3.68 7.41 -5.31
C GLY A 133 2.35 6.86 -4.80
N HIS A 134 2.37 5.72 -4.09
CA HIS A 134 1.18 5.18 -3.43
C HIS A 134 0.50 6.20 -2.53
N SER A 135 1.26 6.92 -1.69
CA SER A 135 0.67 7.93 -0.80
C SER A 135 0.02 9.07 -1.59
N THR A 136 0.67 9.58 -2.64
CA THR A 136 0.10 10.63 -3.48
C THR A 136 -1.14 10.18 -4.25
N PHE A 137 -1.09 9.01 -4.91
CA PHE A 137 -2.24 8.48 -5.65
C PHE A 137 -3.42 8.22 -4.73
N SER A 138 -3.19 7.58 -3.59
CA SER A 138 -4.24 7.21 -2.66
C SER A 138 -4.86 8.41 -1.96
N ALA A 139 -4.05 9.41 -1.58
CA ALA A 139 -4.56 10.68 -1.08
C ALA A 139 -5.38 11.42 -2.15
N ALA A 140 -4.88 11.50 -3.40
CA ALA A 140 -5.59 12.15 -4.49
C ALA A 140 -6.94 11.49 -4.79
N ALA A 141 -6.97 10.17 -4.92
CA ALA A 141 -8.19 9.44 -5.24
C ALA A 141 -9.21 9.44 -4.09
N SER A 142 -8.76 9.18 -2.85
CA SER A 142 -9.66 9.22 -1.68
C SER A 142 -10.30 10.59 -1.50
N ARG A 143 -9.53 11.67 -1.63
CA ARG A 143 -10.03 13.04 -1.55
C ARG A 143 -10.96 13.38 -2.71
N ALA A 144 -10.64 12.97 -3.94
CA ALA A 144 -11.51 13.15 -5.08
C ALA A 144 -12.87 12.47 -4.90
N LEU A 145 -12.88 11.24 -4.37
CA LEU A 145 -14.11 10.50 -4.06
C LEU A 145 -14.91 11.20 -2.94
N GLN A 146 -14.23 11.62 -1.86
CA GLN A 146 -14.85 12.38 -0.78
C GLN A 146 -15.54 13.65 -1.30
N LEU A 147 -14.87 14.40 -2.18
CA LEU A 147 -15.41 15.62 -2.79
C LEU A 147 -16.58 15.33 -3.73
N PHE A 148 -16.47 14.29 -4.56
CA PHE A 148 -17.51 13.91 -5.50
C PHE A 148 -18.82 13.49 -4.80
N PHE A 149 -18.71 12.62 -3.80
CA PHE A 149 -19.86 12.16 -3.02
C PHE A 149 -20.31 13.17 -1.96
N ASN A 150 -19.52 14.23 -1.75
CA ASN A 150 -19.72 15.22 -0.68
C ASN A 150 -19.94 14.54 0.69
N ASN A 151 -19.13 13.52 0.98
CA ASN A 151 -19.27 12.68 2.15
C ASN A 151 -17.94 12.04 2.54
N GLU A 152 -17.69 11.87 3.83
CA GLU A 152 -16.50 11.20 4.35
C GLU A 152 -16.62 9.67 4.32
N GLU A 153 -17.84 9.13 4.37
CA GLU A 153 -18.09 7.68 4.46
C GLU A 153 -17.60 6.92 3.22
N TYR A 154 -16.88 5.83 3.46
CA TYR A 154 -16.42 4.92 2.42
C TYR A 154 -17.61 4.20 1.76
N ARG A 155 -17.88 4.50 0.48
CA ARG A 155 -19.04 4.00 -0.28
C ARG A 155 -18.75 2.78 -1.16
N ALA A 156 -17.55 2.21 -1.10
CA ALA A 156 -17.22 0.94 -1.77
C ALA A 156 -17.37 -0.23 -0.76
N PRO A 157 -17.23 -1.51 -1.18
CA PRO A 157 -17.27 -2.64 -0.25
C PRO A 157 -16.34 -2.42 0.95
N LYS A 158 -16.95 -2.24 2.14
CA LYS A 158 -16.26 -1.71 3.32
C LYS A 158 -15.15 -2.59 3.84
N CYS A 159 -15.26 -3.90 3.64
CA CYS A 159 -14.33 -4.87 4.20
C CYS A 159 -13.79 -5.84 3.14
N ARG A 160 -12.50 -6.15 3.26
CA ARG A 160 -11.81 -7.18 2.51
C ARG A 160 -11.39 -8.31 3.45
N LEU A 161 -11.95 -9.50 3.23
CA LEU A 161 -11.50 -10.73 3.87
C LEU A 161 -10.29 -11.31 3.14
N ILE A 162 -9.24 -11.62 3.89
CA ILE A 162 -8.10 -12.43 3.47
C ILE A 162 -8.09 -13.66 4.38
N ARG A 163 -8.29 -14.84 3.79
CA ARG A 163 -8.42 -16.06 4.59
C ARG A 163 -7.06 -16.53 5.11
N GLU A 164 -7.10 -17.32 6.16
CA GLU A 164 -5.97 -18.09 6.66
C GLU A 164 -5.15 -18.71 5.52
N GLY A 165 -3.83 -18.52 5.57
CA GLY A 165 -2.87 -19.07 4.60
C GLY A 165 -2.94 -18.46 3.20
N GLN A 166 -3.78 -17.44 2.96
CA GLN A 166 -3.94 -16.81 1.63
C GLN A 166 -3.13 -15.51 1.46
N GLY A 167 -2.12 -15.26 2.29
CA GLY A 167 -1.14 -14.22 2.03
C GLY A 167 -0.44 -14.44 0.69
N LEU A 168 0.15 -13.39 0.13
CA LEU A 168 0.86 -13.44 -1.15
C LEU A 168 2.31 -13.92 -0.99
N TYR A 169 2.99 -13.49 0.08
CA TYR A 169 4.43 -13.72 0.23
C TYR A 169 4.74 -14.96 1.07
N GLU A 170 3.88 -15.25 2.04
CA GLU A 170 4.05 -16.34 3.00
C GLU A 170 2.80 -17.24 3.02
N ARG A 171 2.29 -17.59 1.84
CA ARG A 171 1.07 -18.41 1.70
C ARG A 171 1.25 -19.82 2.27
N ARG A 172 0.14 -20.45 2.68
CA ARG A 172 0.15 -21.88 2.97
C ARG A 172 0.51 -22.67 1.71
N ILE A 173 1.45 -23.60 1.85
CA ILE A 173 1.86 -24.53 0.80
C ILE A 173 1.78 -25.94 1.39
N ASP A 174 0.90 -26.76 0.82
CA ASP A 174 0.61 -28.12 1.31
C ASP A 174 1.50 -29.18 0.63
N VAL A 175 1.48 -30.39 1.19
CA VAL A 175 2.28 -31.53 0.70
C VAL A 175 2.00 -31.77 -0.79
N GLY A 176 3.06 -31.79 -1.61
CA GLY A 176 2.97 -32.03 -3.05
C GLY A 176 2.94 -30.76 -3.90
N GLU A 177 2.84 -29.58 -3.28
CA GLU A 177 2.93 -28.30 -3.99
C GLU A 177 4.39 -27.80 -4.13
N PRO A 178 4.73 -27.07 -5.21
CA PRO A 178 6.06 -26.47 -5.36
C PRO A 178 6.38 -25.48 -4.22
N GLY A 179 7.54 -25.67 -3.60
CA GLY A 179 7.99 -24.84 -2.47
C GLY A 179 7.55 -25.35 -1.09
N PHE A 180 6.90 -26.52 -1.02
CA PHE A 180 6.56 -27.16 0.25
C PHE A 180 7.79 -27.43 1.11
N VAL A 181 7.73 -27.00 2.38
CA VAL A 181 8.68 -27.35 3.43
C VAL A 181 7.89 -27.77 4.67
N ASP A 182 8.02 -29.03 5.05
CA ASP A 182 7.30 -29.59 6.19
C ASP A 182 7.65 -28.88 7.50
N GLY A 183 6.64 -28.54 8.29
CA GLY A 183 6.77 -27.79 9.53
C GLY A 183 7.10 -26.30 9.35
N LEU A 184 7.04 -25.77 8.12
CA LEU A 184 7.32 -24.36 7.84
C LEU A 184 6.23 -23.73 6.96
N THR A 185 5.96 -24.29 5.78
CA THR A 185 4.99 -23.70 4.83
C THR A 185 3.58 -24.24 5.00
N ASN A 186 3.41 -25.35 5.71
CA ASN A 186 2.13 -26.02 5.96
C ASN A 186 1.61 -25.82 7.40
N VAL A 187 2.30 -25.02 8.22
CA VAL A 187 1.88 -24.70 9.59
C VAL A 187 1.72 -23.19 9.76
N PRO A 188 0.68 -22.73 10.49
CA PRO A 188 0.48 -21.32 10.73
C PRO A 188 1.57 -20.80 11.67
N ASN A 189 1.96 -19.53 11.52
CA ASN A 189 2.72 -18.86 12.56
C ASN A 189 1.87 -18.73 13.85
N ASN A 190 2.51 -18.57 15.00
CA ASN A 190 1.83 -18.30 16.29
C ASN A 190 2.24 -16.96 16.90
N GLY A 191 2.67 -16.02 16.07
CA GLY A 191 3.07 -14.67 16.46
C GLY A 191 4.24 -14.10 15.62
N PRO A 192 4.54 -12.80 15.75
CA PRO A 192 5.52 -12.11 14.90
C PRO A 192 6.90 -12.76 14.82
N ARG A 193 7.40 -13.36 15.91
CA ARG A 193 8.76 -13.94 16.00
C ARG A 193 8.79 -15.45 15.76
N THR A 194 7.81 -15.99 15.07
CA THR A 194 7.60 -17.43 14.96
C THR A 194 7.57 -17.85 13.50
N PRO A 195 8.13 -19.02 13.16
CA PRO A 195 8.05 -19.53 11.80
C PRO A 195 6.62 -19.97 11.44
N GLY A 196 6.29 -19.93 10.15
CA GLY A 196 5.00 -20.39 9.63
C GLY A 196 4.45 -19.52 8.51
N TYR A 197 3.37 -19.96 7.87
CA TYR A 197 2.64 -19.14 6.90
C TYR A 197 1.92 -17.97 7.58
N SER A 198 1.59 -16.96 6.78
CA SER A 198 0.82 -15.77 7.16
C SER A 198 -0.26 -15.49 6.11
N PRO A 199 -1.50 -15.17 6.52
CA PRO A 199 -1.93 -15.00 7.91
C PRO A 199 -2.27 -16.35 8.56
N ALA A 200 -2.04 -16.46 9.87
CA ALA A 200 -2.32 -17.65 10.69
C ALA A 200 -3.82 -17.84 10.97
N THR A 201 -4.60 -16.77 10.84
CA THR A 201 -6.07 -16.77 10.91
C THR A 201 -6.64 -15.84 9.86
N ASP A 202 -7.95 -15.89 9.62
CA ASP A 202 -8.62 -14.90 8.78
C ASP A 202 -8.32 -13.47 9.25
N VAL A 203 -7.98 -12.60 8.29
CA VAL A 203 -7.76 -11.16 8.49
C VAL A 203 -8.82 -10.40 7.72
N VAL A 204 -9.42 -9.40 8.36
CA VAL A 204 -10.40 -8.50 7.73
C VAL A 204 -9.84 -7.09 7.77
N LEU A 205 -9.68 -6.49 6.58
CA LEU A 205 -9.31 -5.09 6.42
C LEU A 205 -10.60 -4.30 6.17
N CYS A 206 -10.89 -3.27 6.96
CA CYS A 206 -12.12 -2.49 6.81
C CYS A 206 -11.83 -0.98 6.84
N TRP A 207 -12.61 -0.23 6.07
CA TRP A 207 -12.54 1.23 6.03
C TRP A 207 -13.91 1.85 6.21
N GLU A 208 -14.01 2.80 7.13
CA GLU A 208 -15.25 3.57 7.35
C GLU A 208 -15.23 4.89 6.60
N ARG A 209 -14.06 5.49 6.39
CA ARG A 209 -13.91 6.75 5.65
C ARG A 209 -12.96 6.61 4.46
N TRP A 210 -13.17 7.44 3.43
CA TRP A 210 -12.25 7.55 2.30
C TRP A 210 -10.81 7.84 2.73
N GLU A 211 -10.67 8.75 3.68
CA GLU A 211 -9.38 9.14 4.25
C GLU A 211 -8.67 7.94 4.89
N ASP A 212 -9.40 7.07 5.60
CA ASP A 212 -8.80 5.91 6.28
C ASP A 212 -8.17 4.95 5.26
N ALA A 213 -8.89 4.65 4.16
CA ALA A 213 -8.35 3.85 3.05
C ALA A 213 -7.16 4.52 2.36
N GLY A 214 -7.27 5.83 2.12
CA GLY A 214 -6.21 6.64 1.49
C GLY A 214 -4.90 6.65 2.28
N LEU A 215 -5.00 6.90 3.58
CA LEU A 215 -3.87 6.96 4.50
C LEU A 215 -3.27 5.57 4.75
N GLU A 216 -4.12 4.55 4.95
CA GLU A 216 -3.65 3.19 5.19
C GLU A 216 -2.86 2.64 4.00
N SER A 217 -3.28 2.97 2.78
CA SER A 217 -2.53 2.64 1.56
C SER A 217 -1.10 3.17 1.60
N GLY A 218 -0.90 4.41 2.07
CA GLY A 218 0.42 5.00 2.27
C GLY A 218 1.19 4.37 3.44
N VAL A 219 0.55 4.17 4.59
CA VAL A 219 1.14 3.55 5.79
C VAL A 219 1.61 2.12 5.52
N SER A 220 0.87 1.38 4.69
CA SER A 220 1.25 0.02 4.29
C SER A 220 2.65 -0.05 3.66
N ARG A 221 3.17 1.07 3.14
CA ARG A 221 4.51 1.14 2.53
C ARG A 221 5.63 1.14 3.57
N PHE A 222 5.30 1.50 4.81
CA PHE A 222 6.19 1.34 5.96
C PHE A 222 6.27 -0.13 6.38
N HIS A 223 5.13 -0.82 6.44
CA HIS A 223 5.08 -2.26 6.70
C HIS A 223 5.82 -3.05 5.61
N GLY A 224 5.68 -2.64 4.35
CA GLY A 224 6.48 -3.17 3.24
C GLY A 224 7.94 -2.74 3.26
N GLY A 225 8.37 -1.83 4.14
CA GLY A 225 9.76 -1.40 4.27
C GLY A 225 10.32 -0.59 3.10
N ILE A 226 9.48 0.01 2.25
CA ILE A 226 9.92 0.62 0.98
C ILE A 226 9.84 2.15 0.94
N HIS A 227 9.23 2.78 1.95
CA HIS A 227 9.17 4.23 2.11
C HIS A 227 9.46 4.66 3.55
N ILE A 228 9.90 5.91 3.72
CA ILE A 228 10.01 6.56 5.04
C ILE A 228 8.82 7.50 5.28
N ARG A 229 8.59 7.91 6.53
CA ARG A 229 7.48 8.82 6.89
C ARG A 229 7.46 10.11 6.06
N ALA A 230 8.61 10.74 5.84
CA ALA A 230 8.68 11.97 5.05
C ALA A 230 8.18 11.79 3.60
N ASP A 231 8.40 10.62 2.99
CA ASP A 231 7.89 10.29 1.66
C ASP A 231 6.35 10.23 1.64
N HIS A 232 5.76 9.71 2.72
CA HIS A 232 4.32 9.55 2.89
C HIS A 232 3.65 10.88 3.19
N ASP A 233 4.08 11.59 4.24
CA ASP A 233 3.45 12.83 4.69
C ASP A 233 3.41 13.86 3.56
N SER A 234 4.53 14.01 2.83
CA SER A 234 4.62 14.92 1.69
C SER A 234 3.78 14.45 0.50
N GLY A 235 3.71 13.13 0.27
CA GLY A 235 2.87 12.55 -0.76
C GLY A 235 1.37 12.75 -0.49
N VAL A 236 0.94 12.60 0.76
CA VAL A 236 -0.46 12.83 1.18
C VAL A 236 -0.86 14.29 0.93
N VAL A 237 -0.04 15.24 1.41
CA VAL A 237 -0.29 16.67 1.21
C VAL A 237 -0.38 17.00 -0.28
N MET A 238 0.56 16.50 -1.09
CA MET A 238 0.56 16.67 -2.54
C MET A 238 -0.71 16.09 -3.18
N GLY A 239 -1.11 14.88 -2.80
CA GLY A 239 -2.29 14.22 -3.34
C GLY A 239 -3.59 14.98 -3.05
N TYR A 240 -3.78 15.46 -1.82
CA TYR A 240 -4.95 16.26 -1.46
C TYR A 240 -5.05 17.56 -2.24
N GLN A 241 -3.94 18.29 -2.40
CA GLN A 241 -3.91 19.51 -3.19
C GLN A 241 -4.29 19.25 -4.66
N ILE A 242 -3.78 18.15 -5.23
CA ILE A 242 -4.12 17.75 -6.60
C ILE A 242 -5.60 17.41 -6.74
N ALA A 243 -6.17 16.67 -5.78
CA ALA A 243 -7.58 16.34 -5.81
C ALA A 243 -8.49 17.57 -5.71
N ASP A 244 -8.16 18.53 -4.84
CA ASP A 244 -8.92 19.77 -4.70
C ASP A 244 -8.90 20.57 -6.02
N LEU A 245 -7.74 20.68 -6.69
CA LEU A 245 -7.62 21.34 -7.99
C LEU A 245 -8.36 20.60 -9.10
N ALA A 246 -8.22 19.27 -9.17
CA ALA A 246 -8.90 18.43 -10.15
C ALA A 246 -10.42 18.51 -9.98
N PHE A 247 -10.90 18.55 -8.73
CA PHE A 247 -12.32 18.71 -8.42
C PHE A 247 -12.84 20.09 -8.80
N GLN A 248 -12.16 21.18 -8.42
CA GLN A 248 -12.55 22.54 -8.80
C GLN A 248 -12.69 22.68 -10.33
N GLN A 249 -11.69 22.16 -11.07
CA GLN A 249 -11.73 22.19 -12.53
C GLN A 249 -12.87 21.33 -13.07
N SER A 250 -13.04 20.09 -12.60
CA SER A 250 -14.08 19.17 -13.08
C SER A 250 -15.50 19.69 -12.79
N ALA A 251 -15.74 20.16 -11.56
CA ALA A 251 -17.02 20.71 -11.12
C ALA A 251 -17.47 21.90 -11.98
N SER A 252 -16.53 22.72 -12.45
CA SER A 252 -16.81 23.85 -13.35
C SER A 252 -17.46 23.43 -14.68
N HIS A 253 -17.19 22.20 -15.15
CA HIS A 253 -17.77 21.64 -16.39
C HIS A 253 -19.10 20.93 -16.15
N TRP A 254 -19.41 20.58 -14.89
CA TRP A 254 -20.60 19.80 -14.55
C TRP A 254 -21.78 20.64 -14.08
N GLY A 255 -21.60 21.97 -13.98
CA GLY A 255 -22.62 22.86 -13.46
C GLY A 255 -22.91 22.66 -11.97
N TYR A 256 -21.96 22.07 -11.22
CA TYR A 256 -21.97 22.08 -9.76
C TYR A 256 -21.90 23.56 -9.33
N LYS A 257 -23.01 24.10 -8.84
CA LYS A 257 -23.10 25.40 -8.17
C LYS A 257 -23.24 25.19 -6.67
#